data_AF-A0A971FDI8-F1
#
_entry.id   AF-A0A971FDI8-F1
#
_cell.length_a   1.000
_cell.length_b   1.000
_cell.length_c   1.000
_cell.angle_alpha   90.00
_cell.angle_beta   90.00
_cell.angle_gamma   90.00
#
_symmetry.space_group_name_H-M   'P 1'
#
loop_
_entity.id
_entity.type
_entity.pdbx_description
1 polymer ?
#
loop_
_entity_poly.entity_id
_entity_poly.type
_entity_poly.pdbx_seq_one_letter_code
_entity_poly.pdbx_strand_id
1 'polypeptide(L)'
;MIRQQPPLFGHLGTVMLLLSVAVLAFATEAYTEEAPDSPSDAATSDNSQASSQDVPEASPASSTAKTVLHLKGGLPEVLPIPGDPRPYAKSPYANQIDKALAFLAFKDRDSNRLYRLVLLDYLQRKYCLHERYSLKATYAPHLQDASFGDLGNMKRLIDPGFKADATVIENASALERIALKSLYCDIYPVEASLLDEMNTMIQEGMSPFVPTLGIAYLWLRDHGCLAGDPKLMLVRDALAVKLKKHLQDNGLSTYMVGQALALLFEIGHAEMVQEDWIKTVAETQNEEGGWATAPGPDSTGASNGMTTTHLLWALLEHALPNAPATPMVRPATGAKAE
;
A
#
# COMPACT_ATOMS: atom_id res chain seq x y z
N MET A 1 62.09 -31.01 0.40
CA MET A 1 60.68 -31.01 0.88
C MET A 1 60.03 -29.73 0.40
N ILE A 2 58.88 -29.81 -0.26
CA ILE A 2 58.10 -28.65 -0.71
C ILE A 2 56.75 -28.73 0.01
N ARG A 3 56.36 -27.69 0.76
CA ARG A 3 55.01 -27.60 1.34
C ARG A 3 54.08 -26.97 0.30
N GLN A 4 53.09 -27.73 -0.17
CA GLN A 4 51.96 -27.17 -0.90
C GLN A 4 51.10 -26.35 0.07
N GLN A 5 50.62 -25.19 -0.37
CA GLN A 5 49.51 -24.49 0.27
C GLN A 5 48.19 -24.93 -0.38
N PRO A 6 47.10 -25.12 0.39
CA PRO A 6 45.77 -25.34 -0.18
C PRO A 6 45.22 -24.03 -0.78
N PRO A 7 44.33 -24.10 -1.79
CA PRO A 7 43.72 -22.91 -2.37
C PRO A 7 42.67 -22.31 -1.43
N LEU A 8 42.65 -20.97 -1.33
CA LEU A 8 41.61 -20.21 -0.64
C LEU A 8 40.35 -20.10 -1.52
N PHE A 9 39.48 -21.11 -1.46
CA PHE A 9 38.08 -20.98 -1.86
C PHE A 9 37.20 -20.75 -0.63
N GLY A 10 36.62 -19.55 -0.51
CA GLY A 10 35.74 -19.22 0.62
C GLY A 10 34.93 -17.94 0.39
N HIS A 11 33.65 -17.99 0.78
CA HIS A 11 32.75 -16.85 1.02
C HIS A 11 32.52 -15.83 -0.11
N LEU A 12 32.03 -16.30 -1.27
CA LEU A 12 31.37 -15.45 -2.28
C LEU A 12 29.98 -15.98 -2.73
N GLY A 13 29.49 -17.08 -2.14
CA GLY A 13 28.30 -17.80 -2.62
C GLY A 13 27.02 -17.69 -1.76
N THR A 14 26.95 -16.76 -0.80
CA THR A 14 25.84 -16.74 0.19
C THR A 14 25.16 -15.38 0.38
N VAL A 15 25.76 -14.28 -0.11
CA VAL A 15 25.16 -12.93 0.00
C VAL A 15 24.17 -12.64 -1.13
N MET A 16 24.31 -13.32 -2.27
CA MET A 16 23.53 -13.05 -3.49
C MET A 16 22.07 -13.57 -3.46
N LEU A 17 21.63 -14.21 -2.37
CA LEU A 17 20.30 -14.83 -2.28
C LEU A 17 19.26 -13.97 -1.51
N LEU A 18 19.69 -12.93 -0.78
CA LEU A 18 18.79 -12.10 0.04
C LEU A 18 18.30 -10.82 -0.65
N LEU A 19 19.06 -10.26 -1.58
CA LEU A 19 18.70 -9.02 -2.30
C LEU A 19 17.53 -9.21 -3.27
N SER A 20 17.36 -10.40 -3.86
CA SER A 20 16.27 -10.68 -4.80
C SER A 20 14.88 -10.63 -4.17
N VAL A 21 14.76 -10.86 -2.85
CA VAL A 21 13.48 -11.11 -2.17
C VAL A 21 12.57 -9.86 -2.17
N ALA A 22 13.13 -8.67 -1.96
CA ALA A 22 12.34 -7.42 -1.89
C ALA A 22 11.67 -7.04 -3.23
N VAL A 23 12.30 -7.40 -4.36
CA VAL A 23 11.75 -7.15 -5.71
C VAL A 23 10.84 -8.30 -6.14
N LEU A 24 11.20 -9.56 -5.81
CA LEU A 24 10.34 -10.71 -6.08
C LEU A 24 9.07 -10.72 -5.22
N ALA A 25 9.01 -10.05 -4.07
CA ALA A 25 7.78 -9.91 -3.28
C ALA A 25 6.60 -9.34 -4.11
N PHE A 26 6.88 -8.45 -5.07
CA PHE A 26 5.87 -7.91 -6.01
C PHE A 26 5.47 -8.87 -7.15
N ALA A 27 6.09 -10.06 -7.24
CA ALA A 27 5.90 -11.03 -8.33
C ALA A 27 5.59 -12.47 -7.89
N THR A 28 6.05 -12.91 -6.71
CA THR A 28 5.93 -14.31 -6.28
C THR A 28 4.68 -14.60 -5.44
N GLU A 29 4.05 -13.60 -4.82
CA GLU A 29 2.75 -13.78 -4.12
C GLU A 29 1.60 -14.17 -5.08
N ALA A 30 1.84 -14.14 -6.40
CA ALA A 30 0.89 -14.61 -7.42
C ALA A 30 0.94 -16.14 -7.70
N TYR A 31 1.85 -16.90 -7.09
CA TYR A 31 2.05 -18.33 -7.37
C TYR A 31 2.17 -19.20 -6.09
N THR A 32 1.09 -19.25 -5.31
CA THR A 32 0.84 -20.32 -4.31
C THR A 32 -0.59 -20.81 -4.46
N GLU A 33 -0.75 -21.96 -5.12
CA GLU A 33 -2.01 -22.67 -5.30
C GLU A 33 -2.22 -23.66 -4.14
N GLU A 34 -2.81 -23.20 -3.04
CA GLU A 34 -3.15 -24.06 -1.90
C GLU A 34 -4.49 -24.77 -2.12
N ALA A 35 -4.54 -26.07 -1.82
CA ALA A 35 -5.72 -26.91 -1.99
C ALA A 35 -6.75 -26.70 -0.85
N PRO A 36 -8.06 -26.79 -1.12
CA PRO A 36 -9.09 -26.55 -0.11
C PRO A 36 -9.23 -27.75 0.85
N ASP A 37 -9.03 -27.51 2.14
CA ASP A 37 -9.30 -28.48 3.19
C ASP A 37 -10.76 -28.39 3.68
N SER A 38 -11.32 -29.50 4.16
CA SER A 38 -12.78 -29.65 4.42
C SER A 38 -13.18 -29.42 5.88
N PRO A 39 -14.44 -29.00 6.16
CA PRO A 39 -14.85 -28.52 7.48
C PRO A 39 -15.10 -29.62 8.52
N SER A 40 -15.14 -29.22 9.79
CA SER A 40 -15.46 -30.06 10.95
C SER A 40 -16.52 -29.38 11.82
N ASP A 41 -17.71 -29.98 11.90
CA ASP A 41 -18.82 -29.49 12.72
C ASP A 41 -18.67 -29.88 14.21
N ALA A 42 -19.03 -28.96 15.11
CA ALA A 42 -19.58 -29.27 16.43
C ALA A 42 -20.33 -28.06 17.02
N ALA A 43 -21.54 -28.27 17.54
CA ALA A 43 -22.36 -27.21 18.13
C ALA A 43 -22.99 -27.64 19.47
N THR A 44 -23.22 -26.70 20.38
CA THR A 44 -24.12 -26.88 21.54
C THR A 44 -24.67 -25.54 22.03
N SER A 45 -25.92 -25.53 22.50
CA SER A 45 -26.58 -24.44 23.25
C SER A 45 -26.14 -24.47 24.75
N ASP A 46 -26.63 -23.70 25.73
CA ASP A 46 -27.84 -22.86 25.94
C ASP A 46 -27.61 -21.95 27.20
N ASN A 47 -28.41 -20.99 27.70
CA ASN A 47 -29.70 -20.32 27.38
C ASN A 47 -29.70 -18.92 28.10
N SER A 48 -30.81 -18.14 28.07
CA SER A 48 -31.42 -17.25 29.12
C SER A 48 -30.56 -16.48 30.17
N GLN A 49 -30.87 -15.24 30.60
CA GLN A 49 -32.16 -14.51 30.61
C GLN A 49 -32.06 -12.98 30.85
N ALA A 50 -33.21 -12.30 30.72
CA ALA A 50 -33.62 -10.94 31.12
C ALA A 50 -33.25 -10.52 32.58
N SER A 51 -33.34 -9.26 33.05
CA SER A 51 -33.66 -7.91 32.49
C SER A 51 -33.41 -6.84 33.59
N SER A 52 -33.19 -5.56 33.23
CA SER A 52 -34.00 -4.38 33.67
C SER A 52 -33.27 -3.04 33.52
N GLN A 53 -34.03 -1.95 33.40
CA GLN A 53 -33.57 -0.57 33.27
C GLN A 53 -33.61 0.16 34.62
N ASP A 54 -32.83 1.22 34.78
CA ASP A 54 -33.31 2.46 35.44
C ASP A 54 -32.43 3.67 35.06
N VAL A 55 -33.04 4.86 34.95
CA VAL A 55 -32.40 6.14 34.59
C VAL A 55 -33.14 7.29 35.29
N PRO A 56 -32.46 8.04 36.18
CA PRO A 56 -32.23 9.49 35.94
C PRO A 56 -30.84 9.94 36.48
N GLU A 57 -30.34 11.18 36.34
CA GLU A 57 -30.81 12.39 35.66
C GLU A 57 -29.59 13.19 35.13
N ALA A 58 -29.81 14.31 34.43
CA ALA A 58 -28.74 15.03 33.71
C ALA A 58 -28.13 16.23 34.47
N SER A 59 -26.81 16.41 34.35
CA SER A 59 -26.18 17.74 34.20
C SER A 59 -24.77 17.65 33.58
N PRO A 60 -24.37 18.61 32.72
CA PRO A 60 -23.20 18.43 31.85
C PRO A 60 -21.89 18.93 32.48
N ALA A 61 -21.01 18.01 32.84
CA ALA A 61 -19.57 18.25 32.85
C ALA A 61 -18.94 17.44 31.71
N SER A 62 -18.55 18.11 30.62
CA SER A 62 -17.88 17.46 29.47
C SER A 62 -16.42 17.13 29.80
N SER A 63 -16.24 16.24 30.77
CA SER A 63 -15.00 15.49 30.94
C SER A 63 -14.81 14.67 29.68
N THR A 64 -13.77 14.96 28.90
CA THR A 64 -13.34 14.13 27.77
C THR A 64 -12.71 12.86 28.32
N ALA A 65 -13.55 11.96 28.83
CA ALA A 65 -13.17 10.62 29.22
C ALA A 65 -12.45 9.97 28.03
N LYS A 66 -11.24 9.45 28.26
CA LYS A 66 -10.48 8.78 27.20
C LYS A 66 -11.21 7.51 26.81
N THR A 67 -11.90 7.52 25.67
CA THR A 67 -12.55 6.33 25.12
C THR A 67 -11.52 5.22 24.96
N VAL A 68 -11.66 4.17 25.77
CA VAL A 68 -10.80 2.99 25.69
C VAL A 68 -11.15 2.26 24.40
N LEU A 69 -10.13 1.93 23.59
CA LEU A 69 -10.33 1.17 22.36
C LEU A 69 -10.47 -0.31 22.70
N HIS A 70 -11.71 -0.82 22.67
CA HIS A 70 -11.99 -2.24 22.84
C HIS A 70 -11.78 -2.98 21.50
N LEU A 71 -11.02 -4.07 21.55
CA LEU A 71 -10.69 -4.91 20.39
C LEU A 71 -11.31 -6.30 20.54
N LYS A 72 -11.87 -6.82 19.45
CA LYS A 72 -12.50 -8.14 19.33
C LYS A 72 -12.08 -8.78 18.01
N GLY A 73 -11.54 -10.01 18.06
CA GLY A 73 -11.01 -10.68 16.87
C GLY A 73 -9.88 -9.92 16.15
N GLY A 74 -9.16 -9.04 16.86
CA GLY A 74 -8.11 -8.19 16.27
C GLY A 74 -8.62 -6.91 15.58
N LEU A 75 -9.89 -6.55 15.72
CA LEU A 75 -10.48 -5.31 15.18
C LEU A 75 -11.17 -4.47 16.28
N PRO A 76 -11.33 -3.15 16.10
CA PRO A 76 -12.21 -2.33 16.94
C PRO A 76 -13.63 -2.88 17.00
N GLU A 77 -14.22 -2.98 18.19
CA GLU A 77 -15.62 -3.45 18.36
C GLU A 77 -16.64 -2.42 17.86
N VAL A 78 -16.26 -1.15 17.73
CA VAL A 78 -17.08 -0.06 17.18
C VAL A 78 -16.35 0.58 16.00
N LEU A 79 -17.04 0.62 14.85
CA LEU A 79 -16.63 1.38 13.67
C LEU A 79 -17.75 2.38 13.26
N PRO A 80 -17.40 3.60 12.85
CA PRO A 80 -16.06 4.20 12.91
C PRO A 80 -15.53 4.36 14.35
N ILE A 81 -14.21 4.44 14.49
CA ILE A 81 -13.58 4.59 15.80
C ILE A 81 -13.96 5.98 16.38
N PRO A 82 -14.55 6.05 17.60
CA PRO A 82 -14.99 7.33 18.16
C PRO A 82 -13.85 8.34 18.33
N GLY A 83 -14.01 9.53 17.76
CA GLY A 83 -13.05 10.63 17.82
C GLY A 83 -12.14 10.78 16.59
N ASP A 84 -12.11 9.80 15.69
CA ASP A 84 -11.28 9.89 14.48
C ASP A 84 -11.89 10.87 13.45
N PRO A 85 -11.11 11.79 12.84
CA PRO A 85 -11.57 12.60 11.72
C PRO A 85 -11.88 11.72 10.50
N ARG A 86 -13.09 11.89 9.95
CA ARG A 86 -13.57 11.20 8.75
C ARG A 86 -13.89 12.22 7.66
N PRO A 87 -12.90 12.80 6.96
CA PRO A 87 -13.17 13.77 5.91
C PRO A 87 -13.99 13.17 4.76
N TYR A 88 -13.82 11.88 4.49
CA TYR A 88 -14.57 11.06 3.54
C TYR A 88 -16.00 10.69 4.02
N ALA A 89 -16.48 11.15 5.18
CA ALA A 89 -17.76 10.71 5.77
C ALA A 89 -19.03 10.98 4.93
N LYS A 90 -18.92 11.76 3.85
CA LYS A 90 -20.00 12.01 2.87
C LYS A 90 -19.98 11.05 1.67
N SER A 91 -18.93 10.24 1.51
CA SER A 91 -18.84 9.24 0.45
C SER A 91 -19.83 8.10 0.70
N PRO A 92 -20.48 7.53 -0.34
CA PRO A 92 -21.27 6.30 -0.20
C PRO A 92 -20.42 5.12 0.32
N TYR A 93 -19.10 5.16 0.11
CA TYR A 93 -18.15 4.10 0.48
C TYR A 93 -17.46 4.35 1.84
N ALA A 94 -17.95 5.30 2.66
CA ALA A 94 -17.30 5.67 3.91
C ALA A 94 -17.18 4.52 4.92
N ASN A 95 -18.11 3.55 4.91
CA ASN A 95 -18.06 2.35 5.76
C ASN A 95 -16.89 1.43 5.33
N GLN A 96 -16.74 1.19 4.03
CA GLN A 96 -15.64 0.42 3.46
C GLN A 96 -14.29 1.06 3.79
N ILE A 97 -14.19 2.39 3.74
CA ILE A 97 -12.98 3.13 4.12
C ILE A 97 -12.66 2.93 5.61
N ASP A 98 -13.63 3.12 6.51
CA ASP A 98 -13.44 2.89 7.97
C ASP A 98 -12.97 1.45 8.27
N LYS A 99 -13.61 0.47 7.60
CA LYS A 99 -13.28 -0.95 7.70
C LYS A 99 -11.86 -1.27 7.21
N ALA A 100 -11.46 -0.75 6.05
CA ALA A 100 -10.13 -0.97 5.47
C ALA A 100 -9.02 -0.35 6.33
N LEU A 101 -9.27 0.86 6.85
CA LEU A 101 -8.38 1.51 7.81
C LEU A 101 -8.24 0.68 9.10
N ALA A 102 -9.33 0.12 9.61
CA ALA A 102 -9.31 -0.77 10.77
C ALA A 102 -8.55 -2.08 10.48
N PHE A 103 -8.75 -2.69 9.31
CA PHE A 103 -8.02 -3.89 8.89
C PHE A 103 -6.51 -3.67 8.87
N LEU A 104 -6.03 -2.63 8.16
CA LEU A 104 -4.59 -2.38 7.98
C LEU A 104 -3.90 -1.99 9.30
N ALA A 105 -4.57 -1.22 10.16
CA ALA A 105 -4.03 -0.83 11.46
C ALA A 105 -4.03 -1.98 12.48
N PHE A 106 -5.12 -2.75 12.58
CA PHE A 106 -5.34 -3.67 13.69
C PHE A 106 -5.27 -5.16 13.33
N LYS A 107 -5.62 -5.59 12.11
CA LYS A 107 -5.70 -7.02 11.72
C LYS A 107 -4.57 -7.51 10.78
N ASP A 108 -4.10 -6.70 9.82
CA ASP A 108 -3.00 -7.09 8.93
C ASP A 108 -1.70 -7.38 9.72
N ARG A 109 -1.09 -8.55 9.47
CA ARG A 109 0.15 -9.03 10.12
C ARG A 109 1.10 -9.78 9.18
N ASP A 110 0.90 -9.72 7.87
CA ASP A 110 1.86 -10.36 6.95
C ASP A 110 3.25 -9.69 7.02
N SER A 111 4.29 -10.47 6.71
CA SER A 111 5.71 -10.10 6.63
C SER A 111 6.01 -8.81 5.84
N ASN A 112 5.32 -8.56 4.73
CA ASN A 112 5.57 -7.41 3.85
C ASN A 112 4.87 -6.11 4.32
N ARG A 113 4.29 -6.11 5.53
CA ARG A 113 3.50 -5.00 6.10
C ARG A 113 4.20 -3.64 6.12
N LEU A 114 5.53 -3.56 6.22
CA LEU A 114 6.22 -2.25 6.31
C LEU A 114 6.00 -1.38 5.06
N TYR A 115 5.98 -1.96 3.85
CA TYR A 115 5.64 -1.25 2.61
C TYR A 115 4.19 -0.72 2.62
N ARG A 116 3.27 -1.45 3.27
CA ARG A 116 1.87 -1.05 3.41
C ARG A 116 1.69 0.06 4.43
N LEU A 117 2.48 0.06 5.52
CA LEU A 117 2.49 1.14 6.51
C LEU A 117 3.12 2.43 5.97
N VAL A 118 4.09 2.35 5.06
CA VAL A 118 4.57 3.50 4.27
C VAL A 118 3.43 4.12 3.47
N LEU A 119 2.68 3.30 2.72
CA LEU A 119 1.58 3.78 1.88
C LEU A 119 0.41 4.30 2.74
N LEU A 120 0.12 3.66 3.88
CA LEU A 120 -0.88 4.13 4.84
C LEU A 120 -0.51 5.47 5.49
N ASP A 121 0.78 5.72 5.80
CA ASP A 121 1.27 7.02 6.26
C ASP A 121 1.09 8.12 5.20
N TYR A 122 1.33 7.78 3.94
CA TYR A 122 1.06 8.67 2.82
C TYR A 122 -0.43 9.02 2.72
N LEU A 123 -1.32 8.02 2.77
CA LEU A 123 -2.77 8.24 2.77
C LEU A 123 -3.22 9.04 4.00
N GLN A 124 -2.64 8.77 5.18
CA GLN A 124 -2.90 9.53 6.40
C GLN A 124 -2.57 11.01 6.23
N ARG A 125 -1.45 11.33 5.58
CA ARG A 125 -1.05 12.71 5.26
C ARG A 125 -1.94 13.34 4.19
N LYS A 126 -2.09 12.73 3.02
CA LYS A 126 -2.86 13.27 1.88
C LYS A 126 -4.32 13.53 2.25
N TYR A 127 -4.93 12.63 3.02
CA TYR A 127 -6.34 12.67 3.37
C TYR A 127 -6.64 13.16 4.80
N CYS A 128 -5.64 13.67 5.53
CA CYS A 128 -5.77 14.14 6.92
C CYS A 128 -6.50 13.13 7.84
N LEU A 129 -6.16 11.85 7.70
CA LEU A 129 -6.72 10.77 8.54
C LEU A 129 -6.15 10.85 9.96
N HIS A 130 -6.75 10.13 10.90
CA HIS A 130 -6.29 10.13 12.29
C HIS A 130 -4.82 9.70 12.44
N GLU A 131 -4.09 10.30 13.39
CA GLU A 131 -2.67 10.01 13.66
C GLU A 131 -2.40 8.52 13.94
N ARG A 132 -3.40 7.73 14.36
CA ARG A 132 -3.25 6.26 14.53
C ARG A 132 -2.81 5.53 13.25
N TYR A 133 -3.03 6.13 12.08
CA TYR A 133 -2.66 5.59 10.77
C TYR A 133 -1.29 6.09 10.27
N SER A 134 -0.59 6.96 11.02
CA SER A 134 0.77 7.36 10.68
C SER A 134 1.73 6.18 10.88
N LEU A 135 2.85 6.17 10.15
CA LEU A 135 3.90 5.15 10.32
C LEU A 135 4.40 5.12 11.77
N LYS A 136 4.54 6.30 12.38
CA LYS A 136 4.98 6.47 13.77
C LYS A 136 4.03 5.81 14.78
N ALA A 137 2.72 5.85 14.54
CA ALA A 137 1.74 5.22 15.42
C ALA A 137 1.58 3.71 15.14
N THR A 138 1.61 3.30 13.88
CA THR A 138 1.48 1.90 13.46
C THR A 138 2.74 1.05 13.75
N TYR A 139 3.89 1.69 13.97
CA TYR A 139 5.13 1.06 14.46
C TYR A 139 5.23 1.00 16.01
N ALA A 140 4.13 1.25 16.73
CA ALA A 140 4.15 1.27 18.20
C ALA A 140 4.47 -0.11 18.82
N PRO A 141 5.10 -0.17 20.01
CA PRO A 141 5.61 -1.43 20.59
C PRO A 141 4.59 -2.56 20.77
N HIS A 142 3.30 -2.26 20.94
CA HIS A 142 2.23 -3.26 21.07
C HIS A 142 1.84 -3.94 19.75
N LEU A 143 2.57 -3.69 18.67
CA LEU A 143 2.43 -4.33 17.35
C LEU A 143 3.72 -5.03 16.89
N GLN A 144 4.73 -5.17 17.78
CA GLN A 144 6.06 -5.70 17.46
C GLN A 144 6.14 -7.24 17.29
N ASP A 145 5.05 -7.97 17.57
CA ASP A 145 5.02 -9.43 17.41
C ASP A 145 5.10 -9.88 15.93
N ALA A 146 4.94 -8.95 14.99
CA ALA A 146 5.20 -9.18 13.56
C ALA A 146 6.62 -8.76 13.18
N SER A 147 7.34 -9.63 12.48
CA SER A 147 8.62 -9.32 11.87
C SER A 147 8.46 -8.27 10.76
N PHE A 148 8.79 -7.01 11.05
CA PHE A 148 8.90 -5.98 10.02
C PHE A 148 10.04 -6.33 9.04
N GLY A 149 9.70 -6.61 7.78
CA GLY A 149 10.70 -6.81 6.72
C GLY A 149 11.57 -5.56 6.52
N ASP A 150 12.82 -5.75 6.08
CA ASP A 150 13.71 -4.63 5.75
C ASP A 150 13.33 -4.00 4.41
N LEU A 151 13.33 -2.67 4.34
CA LEU A 151 13.18 -1.92 3.10
C LEU A 151 14.48 -1.87 2.30
N GLY A 152 15.64 -2.12 2.93
CA GLY A 152 16.96 -2.09 2.29
C GLY A 152 17.19 -0.77 1.56
N ASN A 153 17.39 -0.83 0.25
CA ASN A 153 17.58 0.35 -0.61
C ASN A 153 16.34 1.27 -0.66
N MET A 154 15.14 0.78 -0.34
CA MET A 154 13.90 1.56 -0.27
C MET A 154 13.70 2.27 1.08
N LYS A 155 14.64 2.15 2.03
CA LYS A 155 14.52 2.74 3.38
C LYS A 155 14.26 4.26 3.40
N ARG A 156 14.58 4.98 2.32
CA ARG A 156 14.26 6.41 2.21
C ARG A 156 12.76 6.74 2.33
N LEU A 157 11.89 5.77 2.06
CA LEU A 157 10.44 5.89 2.27
C LEU A 157 10.05 6.14 3.73
N ILE A 158 10.89 5.74 4.70
CA ILE A 158 10.67 5.97 6.14
C ILE A 158 11.68 6.94 6.76
N ASP A 159 12.84 7.11 6.12
CA ASP A 159 13.95 7.96 6.57
C ASP A 159 14.40 8.87 5.40
N PRO A 160 13.82 10.08 5.25
CA PRO A 160 14.15 10.99 4.14
C PRO A 160 15.64 11.37 4.01
N GLY A 161 16.41 11.22 5.09
CA GLY A 161 17.85 11.46 5.12
C GLY A 161 18.70 10.25 4.69
N PHE A 162 18.11 9.06 4.58
CA PHE A 162 18.79 7.86 4.11
C PHE A 162 19.21 7.99 2.65
N LYS A 163 20.40 7.46 2.33
CA LYS A 163 20.99 7.48 0.99
C LYS A 163 21.49 6.07 0.66
N ALA A 164 20.92 5.44 -0.35
CA ALA A 164 21.51 4.24 -0.95
C ALA A 164 22.80 4.63 -1.70
N ASP A 165 23.76 3.71 -1.79
CA ASP A 165 24.98 3.95 -2.56
C ASP A 165 24.67 3.94 -4.07
N ALA A 166 25.20 4.92 -4.80
CA ALA A 166 24.93 5.06 -6.24
C ALA A 166 25.35 3.81 -7.05
N THR A 167 26.40 3.10 -6.65
CA THR A 167 26.82 1.85 -7.31
C THR A 167 25.84 0.70 -7.04
N VAL A 168 25.13 0.70 -5.90
CA VAL A 168 24.04 -0.26 -5.64
C VAL A 168 22.83 0.06 -6.51
N ILE A 169 22.52 1.35 -6.73
CA ILE A 169 21.44 1.77 -7.64
C ILE A 169 21.74 1.35 -9.10
N GLU A 170 22.95 1.59 -9.61
CA GLU A 170 23.31 1.25 -10.99
C GLU A 170 23.38 -0.26 -11.26
N ASN A 171 23.83 -1.04 -10.27
CA ASN A 171 23.93 -2.51 -10.36
C ASN A 171 22.63 -3.26 -10.00
N ALA A 172 21.56 -2.54 -9.63
CA ALA A 172 20.26 -3.14 -9.33
C ALA A 172 19.61 -3.78 -10.57
N SER A 173 18.63 -4.66 -10.34
CA SER A 173 17.82 -5.22 -11.43
C SER A 173 17.11 -4.11 -12.22
N ALA A 174 16.83 -4.28 -13.52
CA ALA A 174 16.39 -3.15 -14.36
C ALA A 174 15.17 -2.38 -13.81
N LEU A 175 14.16 -3.09 -13.28
CA LEU A 175 13.00 -2.48 -12.62
C LEU A 175 13.36 -1.78 -11.30
N GLU A 176 14.13 -2.45 -10.45
CA GLU A 176 14.59 -1.91 -9.16
C GLU A 176 15.45 -0.66 -9.38
N ARG A 177 16.30 -0.66 -10.41
CA ARG A 177 17.09 0.50 -10.84
C ARG A 177 16.19 1.67 -11.24
N ILE A 178 15.12 1.46 -11.99
CA ILE A 178 14.15 2.53 -12.32
C ILE A 178 13.50 3.07 -11.04
N ALA A 179 13.03 2.18 -10.17
CA ALA A 179 12.40 2.56 -8.91
C ALA A 179 13.37 3.34 -8.00
N LEU A 180 14.60 2.86 -7.82
CA LEU A 180 15.64 3.52 -7.03
C LEU A 180 16.09 4.84 -7.66
N LYS A 181 16.36 4.89 -8.97
CA LYS A 181 16.70 6.16 -9.65
C LYS A 181 15.61 7.21 -9.46
N SER A 182 14.35 6.79 -9.45
CA SER A 182 13.21 7.68 -9.19
C SER A 182 13.10 8.11 -7.71
N LEU A 183 13.35 7.20 -6.76
CA LEU A 183 13.35 7.47 -5.31
C LEU A 183 14.53 8.35 -4.83
N TYR A 184 15.59 8.44 -5.61
CA TYR A 184 16.82 9.17 -5.27
C TYR A 184 17.17 10.29 -6.28
N CYS A 185 16.27 10.66 -7.19
CA CYS A 185 16.58 11.57 -8.31
C CYS A 185 16.96 13.01 -7.91
N ASP A 186 16.56 13.46 -6.72
CA ASP A 186 16.96 14.74 -6.10
C ASP A 186 18.36 14.71 -5.47
N ILE A 187 18.92 13.50 -5.25
CA ILE A 187 20.29 13.28 -4.75
C ILE A 187 21.23 12.87 -5.89
N TYR A 188 20.73 12.05 -6.82
CA TYR A 188 21.44 11.53 -7.98
C TYR A 188 20.64 11.90 -9.25
N PRO A 189 20.95 13.04 -9.90
CA PRO A 189 20.21 13.51 -11.07
C PRO A 189 20.08 12.43 -12.15
N VAL A 190 18.85 12.27 -12.65
CA VAL A 190 18.51 11.28 -13.67
C VAL A 190 18.46 11.90 -15.05
N GLU A 191 18.93 11.16 -16.05
CA GLU A 191 18.87 11.56 -17.46
C GLU A 191 17.49 11.28 -18.07
N ALA A 192 17.11 12.06 -19.09
CA ALA A 192 15.83 11.90 -19.79
C ALA A 192 15.64 10.53 -20.47
N SER A 193 16.72 9.78 -20.68
CA SER A 193 16.69 8.39 -21.17
C SER A 193 16.02 7.41 -20.20
N LEU A 194 15.91 7.74 -18.91
CA LEU A 194 15.12 6.96 -17.95
C LEU A 194 13.64 6.90 -18.36
N LEU A 195 13.10 7.97 -18.96
CA LEU A 195 11.72 8.02 -19.44
C LEU A 195 11.52 7.18 -20.70
N ASP A 196 12.57 7.02 -21.53
CA ASP A 196 12.55 6.10 -22.66
C ASP A 196 12.60 4.64 -22.19
N GLU A 197 13.39 4.32 -21.16
CA GLU A 197 13.44 3.00 -20.50
C GLU A 197 12.07 2.65 -19.90
N MET A 198 11.47 3.57 -19.14
CA MET A 198 10.11 3.43 -18.57
C MET A 198 9.05 3.22 -19.66
N ASN A 199 9.01 4.08 -20.69
CA ASN A 199 8.03 3.94 -21.76
C ASN A 199 8.19 2.61 -22.51
N THR A 200 9.42 2.16 -22.76
CA THR A 200 9.68 0.86 -23.41
C THR A 200 9.04 -0.28 -22.61
N MET A 201 9.28 -0.36 -21.30
CA MET A 201 8.65 -1.36 -20.43
C MET A 201 7.12 -1.22 -20.36
N ILE A 202 6.58 0.01 -20.44
CA ILE A 202 5.13 0.25 -20.52
C ILE A 202 4.54 -0.28 -21.84
N GLN A 203 5.27 -0.24 -22.96
CA GLN A 203 4.76 -0.78 -24.23
C GLN A 203 4.83 -2.32 -24.28
N GLU A 204 5.96 -2.93 -23.88
CA GLU A 204 6.29 -4.34 -24.11
C GLU A 204 5.25 -5.37 -23.62
N GLY A 205 4.49 -5.08 -22.55
CA GLY A 205 3.39 -5.96 -22.13
C GLY A 205 2.66 -5.48 -20.87
N MET A 206 1.57 -6.16 -20.48
CA MET A 206 1.09 -6.06 -19.09
C MET A 206 1.97 -6.96 -18.22
N SER A 207 3.16 -6.46 -17.92
CA SER A 207 4.01 -7.04 -16.89
C SER A 207 3.40 -6.72 -15.50
N PRO A 208 3.52 -7.60 -14.49
CA PRO A 208 3.14 -7.28 -13.10
C PRO A 208 3.86 -6.05 -12.53
N PHE A 209 4.87 -5.54 -13.25
CA PHE A 209 5.67 -4.37 -12.89
C PHE A 209 5.11 -3.03 -13.36
N VAL A 210 4.02 -2.98 -14.14
CA VAL A 210 3.41 -1.71 -14.56
C VAL A 210 3.00 -0.82 -13.37
N PRO A 211 2.43 -1.33 -12.26
CA PRO A 211 2.24 -0.56 -11.03
C PRO A 211 3.53 0.05 -10.46
N THR A 212 4.65 -0.68 -10.49
CA THR A 212 5.96 -0.20 -10.01
C THR A 212 6.48 0.97 -10.86
N LEU A 213 6.25 0.94 -12.18
CA LEU A 213 6.54 2.07 -13.06
C LEU A 213 5.63 3.28 -12.78
N GLY A 214 4.38 3.03 -12.37
CA GLY A 214 3.48 4.06 -11.84
C GLY A 214 4.04 4.72 -10.57
N ILE A 215 4.42 3.94 -9.57
CA ILE A 215 5.03 4.44 -8.33
C ILE A 215 6.35 5.20 -8.61
N ALA A 216 7.18 4.70 -9.53
CA ALA A 216 8.40 5.40 -9.95
C ALA A 216 8.10 6.77 -10.61
N TYR A 217 7.09 6.84 -11.47
CA TYR A 217 6.61 8.11 -12.04
C TYR A 217 6.18 9.11 -10.94
N LEU A 218 5.50 8.64 -9.89
CA LEU A 218 5.12 9.51 -8.76
C LEU A 218 6.34 10.05 -8.01
N TRP A 219 7.38 9.25 -7.79
CA TRP A 219 8.60 9.74 -7.14
C TRP A 219 9.35 10.77 -8.00
N LEU A 220 9.41 10.59 -9.32
CA LEU A 220 9.95 11.61 -10.23
C LEU A 220 9.15 12.93 -10.13
N ARG A 221 7.81 12.84 -10.18
CA ARG A 221 6.89 13.99 -10.03
C ARG A 221 7.09 14.71 -8.69
N ASP A 222 7.07 13.96 -7.58
CA ASP A 222 7.09 14.48 -6.21
C ASP A 222 8.44 15.12 -5.83
N HIS A 223 9.52 14.71 -6.50
CA HIS A 223 10.85 15.31 -6.38
C HIS A 223 11.13 16.39 -7.45
N GLY A 224 10.18 16.69 -8.34
CA GLY A 224 10.35 17.67 -9.44
C GLY A 224 11.33 17.22 -10.55
N CYS A 225 11.76 15.96 -10.52
CA CYS A 225 12.75 15.41 -11.43
C CYS A 225 12.17 15.27 -12.84
N LEU A 226 12.90 15.79 -13.83
CA LEU A 226 12.48 15.83 -15.24
C LEU A 226 11.14 16.58 -15.47
N ALA A 227 10.68 17.43 -14.54
CA ALA A 227 9.40 18.14 -14.64
C ALA A 227 9.27 19.07 -15.87
N GLY A 228 10.39 19.47 -16.48
CA GLY A 228 10.44 20.22 -17.73
C GLY A 228 10.50 19.37 -19.01
N ASP A 229 10.61 18.04 -18.92
CA ASP A 229 10.67 17.15 -20.08
C ASP A 229 9.26 16.68 -20.49
N PRO A 230 8.81 16.92 -21.74
CA PRO A 230 7.49 16.49 -22.19
C PRO A 230 7.29 14.96 -22.17
N LYS A 231 8.36 14.15 -22.20
CA LYS A 231 8.28 12.69 -22.05
C LYS A 231 7.69 12.27 -20.71
N LEU A 232 7.81 13.08 -19.65
CA LEU A 232 7.27 12.74 -18.34
C LEU A 232 5.72 12.65 -18.39
N MET A 233 5.08 13.48 -19.21
CA MET A 233 3.65 13.38 -19.49
C MET A 233 3.32 12.21 -20.42
N LEU A 234 4.17 11.89 -21.41
CA LEU A 234 3.97 10.71 -22.25
C LEU A 234 4.02 9.40 -21.44
N VAL A 235 4.92 9.30 -20.46
CA VAL A 235 4.99 8.16 -19.52
C VAL A 235 3.71 8.06 -18.68
N ARG A 236 3.22 9.18 -18.14
CA ARG A 236 1.95 9.27 -17.38
C ARG A 236 0.75 8.79 -18.20
N ASP A 237 0.60 9.31 -19.41
CA ASP A 237 -0.54 9.02 -20.28
C ASP A 237 -0.48 7.57 -20.78
N ALA A 238 0.72 7.05 -21.07
CA ALA A 238 0.93 5.65 -21.43
C ALA A 238 0.61 4.70 -20.26
N LEU A 239 1.00 5.04 -19.02
CA LEU A 239 0.60 4.30 -17.82
C LEU A 239 -0.94 4.25 -17.69
N ALA A 240 -1.62 5.38 -17.86
CA ALA A 240 -3.08 5.43 -17.74
C ALA A 240 -3.79 4.56 -18.79
N VAL A 241 -3.39 4.65 -20.06
CA VAL A 241 -3.90 3.77 -21.13
C VAL A 241 -3.65 2.30 -20.82
N LYS A 242 -2.46 1.97 -20.30
CA LYS A 242 -2.04 0.58 -20.02
C LYS A 242 -2.80 -0.01 -18.82
N LEU A 243 -2.96 0.74 -17.73
CA LEU A 243 -3.75 0.36 -16.54
C LEU A 243 -5.25 0.25 -16.86
N LYS A 244 -5.81 1.21 -17.61
CA LYS A 244 -7.22 1.14 -18.04
C LYS A 244 -7.48 -0.10 -18.90
N LYS A 245 -6.59 -0.38 -19.87
CA LYS A 245 -6.71 -1.56 -20.72
C LYS A 245 -6.62 -2.85 -19.89
N HIS A 246 -5.76 -2.92 -18.87
CA HIS A 246 -5.70 -4.08 -17.97
C HIS A 246 -7.05 -4.37 -17.30
N LEU A 247 -7.70 -3.34 -16.74
CA LEU A 247 -9.01 -3.44 -16.10
C LEU A 247 -10.14 -3.80 -17.10
N GLN A 248 -10.02 -3.38 -18.36
CA GLN A 248 -10.98 -3.72 -19.42
C GLN A 248 -10.81 -5.15 -19.94
N ASP A 249 -9.56 -5.61 -20.11
CA ASP A 249 -9.26 -6.94 -20.66
C ASP A 249 -9.46 -8.07 -19.64
N ASN A 250 -9.22 -7.80 -18.34
CA ASN A 250 -9.22 -8.82 -17.27
C ASN A 250 -10.37 -8.66 -16.26
N GLY A 251 -11.13 -7.56 -16.34
CA GLY A 251 -12.13 -7.21 -15.33
C GLY A 251 -11.53 -6.83 -13.98
N LEU A 252 -12.35 -6.90 -12.93
CA LEU A 252 -11.97 -6.49 -11.57
C LEU A 252 -11.41 -7.64 -10.72
N SER A 253 -11.68 -8.89 -11.07
CA SER A 253 -11.14 -10.11 -10.43
C SER A 253 -9.65 -10.36 -10.76
N THR A 254 -8.85 -9.30 -10.90
CA THR A 254 -7.44 -9.34 -11.28
C THR A 254 -6.56 -8.84 -10.14
N TYR A 255 -5.41 -9.48 -9.91
CA TYR A 255 -4.53 -9.19 -8.76
C TYR A 255 -3.97 -7.75 -8.74
N MET A 256 -3.99 -7.04 -9.87
CA MET A 256 -3.60 -5.63 -9.96
C MET A 256 -4.77 -4.64 -9.81
N VAL A 257 -6.01 -5.07 -9.55
CA VAL A 257 -7.19 -4.18 -9.61
C VAL A 257 -7.06 -2.95 -8.70
N GLY A 258 -6.65 -3.15 -7.45
CA GLY A 258 -6.47 -2.05 -6.50
C GLY A 258 -5.38 -1.09 -6.95
N GLN A 259 -4.23 -1.62 -7.38
CA GLN A 259 -3.11 -0.82 -7.88
C GLN A 259 -3.50 -0.01 -9.12
N ALA A 260 -4.21 -0.62 -10.08
CA ALA A 260 -4.62 0.03 -11.30
C ALA A 260 -5.64 1.15 -11.05
N LEU A 261 -6.65 0.92 -10.20
CA LEU A 261 -7.62 1.95 -9.82
C LEU A 261 -6.96 3.11 -9.07
N ALA A 262 -6.12 2.81 -8.06
CA ALA A 262 -5.45 3.82 -7.27
C ALA A 262 -4.49 4.69 -8.10
N LEU A 263 -3.67 4.06 -8.95
CA LEU A 263 -2.73 4.77 -9.80
C LEU A 263 -3.45 5.60 -10.87
N LEU A 264 -4.57 5.12 -11.46
CA LEU A 264 -5.34 5.91 -12.43
C LEU A 264 -5.84 7.24 -11.84
N PHE A 265 -6.32 7.24 -10.59
CA PHE A 265 -6.66 8.48 -9.90
C PHE A 265 -5.40 9.34 -9.62
N GLU A 266 -4.38 8.78 -8.98
CA GLU A 266 -3.21 9.53 -8.51
C GLU A 266 -2.39 10.17 -9.64
N ILE A 267 -2.31 9.51 -10.81
CA ILE A 267 -1.64 10.07 -12.00
C ILE A 267 -2.51 11.10 -12.74
N GLY A 268 -3.68 11.46 -12.21
CA GLY A 268 -4.56 12.50 -12.75
C GLY A 268 -5.50 12.06 -13.86
N HIS A 269 -5.81 10.76 -13.93
CA HIS A 269 -6.67 10.13 -14.95
C HIS A 269 -7.94 9.51 -14.36
N ALA A 270 -8.55 10.21 -13.40
CA ALA A 270 -9.80 9.84 -12.73
C ALA A 270 -10.96 9.59 -13.71
N GLU A 271 -11.01 10.31 -14.83
CA GLU A 271 -12.00 10.15 -15.91
C GLU A 271 -11.88 8.83 -16.68
N MET A 272 -10.79 8.08 -16.48
CA MET A 272 -10.63 6.73 -17.02
C MET A 272 -11.25 5.64 -16.14
N VAL A 273 -11.59 5.96 -14.89
CA VAL A 273 -12.22 5.06 -13.92
C VAL A 273 -13.74 5.11 -14.08
N GLN A 274 -14.39 3.94 -14.10
CA GLN A 274 -15.86 3.85 -14.17
C GLN A 274 -16.47 3.77 -12.77
N GLU A 275 -17.57 4.48 -12.52
CA GLU A 275 -18.26 4.45 -11.21
C GLU A 275 -18.66 3.03 -10.80
N ASP A 276 -19.17 2.22 -11.74
CA ASP A 276 -19.51 0.81 -11.51
C ASP A 276 -18.29 -0.04 -11.09
N TRP A 277 -17.06 0.35 -11.46
CA TRP A 277 -15.85 -0.32 -10.96
C TRP A 277 -15.64 -0.03 -9.47
N ILE A 278 -15.76 1.23 -9.05
CA ILE A 278 -15.61 1.65 -7.65
C ILE A 278 -16.72 1.05 -6.78
N LYS A 279 -17.95 1.07 -7.28
CA LYS A 279 -19.08 0.38 -6.65
C LYS A 279 -18.79 -1.12 -6.49
N THR A 280 -18.40 -1.81 -7.56
CA THR A 280 -18.20 -3.27 -7.52
C THR A 280 -17.08 -3.65 -6.54
N VAL A 281 -15.94 -2.94 -6.53
CA VAL A 281 -14.90 -3.23 -5.53
C VAL A 281 -15.34 -2.87 -4.11
N ALA A 282 -16.15 -1.84 -3.90
CA ALA A 282 -16.71 -1.53 -2.58
C ALA A 282 -17.73 -2.57 -2.09
N GLU A 283 -18.36 -3.32 -3.01
CA GLU A 283 -19.31 -4.41 -2.70
C GLU A 283 -18.60 -5.75 -2.45
N THR A 284 -17.36 -5.94 -2.92
CA THR A 284 -16.56 -7.19 -2.71
C THR A 284 -15.61 -7.15 -1.50
N GLN A 285 -15.84 -6.24 -0.54
CA GLN A 285 -15.06 -6.17 0.69
C GLN A 285 -15.46 -7.29 1.67
N ASN A 286 -14.47 -8.01 2.21
CA ASN A 286 -14.70 -9.02 3.24
C ASN A 286 -15.30 -8.40 4.52
N GLU A 287 -15.94 -9.21 5.38
CA GLU A 287 -16.54 -8.70 6.62
C GLU A 287 -15.53 -7.97 7.52
N GLU A 288 -14.31 -8.49 7.62
CA GLU A 288 -13.20 -7.90 8.39
C GLU A 288 -12.59 -6.63 7.81
N GLY A 289 -13.03 -6.18 6.64
CA GLY A 289 -12.64 -4.90 6.03
C GLY A 289 -11.45 -4.93 5.07
N GLY A 290 -10.83 -6.09 4.87
CA GLY A 290 -9.89 -6.27 3.76
C GLY A 290 -10.58 -6.77 2.49
N TRP A 291 -9.78 -7.02 1.46
CA TRP A 291 -10.19 -7.65 0.21
C TRP A 291 -9.26 -8.81 -0.13
N ALA A 292 -9.79 -9.87 -0.73
CA ALA A 292 -8.98 -10.93 -1.35
C ALA A 292 -7.99 -10.38 -2.39
N THR A 293 -6.90 -11.10 -2.67
CA THR A 293 -5.88 -10.70 -3.67
C THR A 293 -6.48 -10.40 -5.05
N ALA A 294 -7.48 -11.17 -5.46
CA ALA A 294 -8.26 -10.99 -6.68
C ALA A 294 -9.75 -10.86 -6.31
N PRO A 295 -10.24 -9.66 -5.99
CA PRO A 295 -11.57 -9.46 -5.44
C PRO A 295 -12.64 -9.45 -6.53
N GLY A 296 -13.71 -10.21 -6.34
CA GLY A 296 -14.83 -10.35 -7.26
C GLY A 296 -16.08 -10.89 -6.56
N PRO A 297 -17.25 -10.95 -7.23
CA PRO A 297 -18.49 -11.40 -6.60
C PRO A 297 -18.42 -12.79 -5.95
N ASP A 298 -17.60 -13.68 -6.53
CA ASP A 298 -17.40 -15.06 -6.09
C ASP A 298 -16.09 -15.28 -5.30
N SER A 299 -15.34 -14.22 -4.94
CA SER A 299 -14.01 -14.37 -4.33
C SER A 299 -14.07 -14.63 -2.82
N THR A 300 -14.13 -15.89 -2.40
CA THR A 300 -14.07 -16.31 -0.98
C THR A 300 -12.65 -16.31 -0.39
N GLY A 301 -11.80 -15.38 -0.82
CA GLY A 301 -10.37 -15.35 -0.48
C GLY A 301 -10.07 -14.64 0.85
N ALA A 302 -9.00 -15.06 1.52
CA ALA A 302 -8.49 -14.35 2.70
C ALA A 302 -8.04 -12.92 2.34
N SER A 303 -8.32 -11.96 3.23
CA SER A 303 -7.96 -10.56 3.02
C SER A 303 -6.45 -10.34 2.84
N ASN A 304 -6.06 -9.85 1.66
CA ASN A 304 -4.71 -9.49 1.30
C ASN A 304 -4.44 -8.01 1.61
N GLY A 305 -3.38 -7.72 2.38
CA GLY A 305 -3.03 -6.37 2.78
C GLY A 305 -2.67 -5.44 1.61
N MET A 306 -1.98 -5.95 0.58
CA MET A 306 -1.55 -5.13 -0.56
C MET A 306 -2.76 -4.63 -1.36
N THR A 307 -3.68 -5.54 -1.69
CA THR A 307 -4.92 -5.22 -2.39
C THR A 307 -5.79 -4.28 -1.56
N THR A 308 -5.90 -4.54 -0.24
CA THR A 308 -6.64 -3.68 0.70
C THR A 308 -6.07 -2.25 0.77
N THR A 309 -4.75 -2.09 0.77
CA THR A 309 -4.13 -0.75 0.86
C THR A 309 -4.37 0.07 -0.40
N HIS A 310 -4.34 -0.55 -1.59
CA HIS A 310 -4.59 0.17 -2.84
C HIS A 310 -6.09 0.37 -3.12
N LEU A 311 -6.98 -0.53 -2.68
CA LEU A 311 -8.43 -0.26 -2.76
C LEU A 311 -8.86 0.82 -1.78
N LEU A 312 -8.31 0.86 -0.56
CA LEU A 312 -8.45 2.00 0.34
C LEU A 312 -7.99 3.32 -0.32
N TRP A 313 -6.85 3.30 -1.02
CA TRP A 313 -6.36 4.46 -1.77
C TRP A 313 -7.39 4.91 -2.83
N ALA A 314 -7.83 4.01 -3.71
CA ALA A 314 -8.81 4.33 -4.76
C ALA A 314 -10.14 4.86 -4.19
N LEU A 315 -10.62 4.33 -3.07
CA LEU A 315 -11.83 4.82 -2.38
C LEU A 315 -11.63 6.20 -1.74
N LEU A 316 -10.42 6.52 -1.28
CA LEU A 316 -10.08 7.86 -0.74
C LEU A 316 -9.96 8.90 -1.86
N GLU A 317 -9.35 8.58 -3.00
CA GLU A 317 -9.32 9.47 -4.18
C GLU A 317 -10.75 9.79 -4.65
N HIS A 318 -11.60 8.76 -4.77
CA HIS A 318 -13.01 8.92 -5.15
C HIS A 318 -13.81 9.75 -4.14
N ALA A 319 -13.61 9.51 -2.85
CA ALA A 319 -14.30 10.24 -1.79
C ALA A 319 -13.85 11.70 -1.64
N LEU A 320 -12.60 12.00 -2.00
CA LEU A 320 -11.92 13.28 -1.75
C LEU A 320 -11.08 13.73 -2.97
N PRO A 321 -11.69 13.91 -4.16
CA PRO A 321 -10.96 14.18 -5.43
C PRO A 321 -10.32 15.58 -5.50
N ASN A 322 -10.48 16.39 -4.45
CA ASN A 322 -9.82 17.69 -4.28
C ASN A 322 -8.82 17.67 -3.10
N ALA A 323 -8.34 16.48 -2.70
CA ALA A 323 -7.28 16.34 -1.70
C ALA A 323 -5.98 17.01 -2.20
N PRO A 324 -5.16 17.60 -1.30
CA PRO A 324 -3.97 18.32 -1.69
C PRO A 324 -2.93 17.40 -2.35
N ALA A 325 -2.27 17.90 -3.40
CA ALA A 325 -1.07 17.27 -3.93
C ALA A 325 -0.05 17.11 -2.79
N THR A 326 0.28 15.87 -2.48
CA THR A 326 1.07 15.49 -1.30
C THR A 326 2.19 14.58 -1.77
N PRO A 327 3.46 14.86 -1.46
CA PRO A 327 4.56 13.94 -1.78
C PRO A 327 4.42 12.59 -1.07
N MET A 328 4.62 11.49 -1.79
CA MET A 328 4.68 10.15 -1.22
C MET A 328 5.89 10.03 -0.28
N VAL A 329 7.07 10.39 -0.79
CA VAL A 329 8.30 10.53 0.00
C VAL A 329 8.21 11.81 0.82
N ARG A 330 8.41 11.72 2.15
CA ARG A 330 8.47 12.92 3.01
C ARG A 330 9.72 13.74 2.63
N PRO A 331 9.64 15.07 2.46
CA PRO A 331 10.83 15.89 2.20
C PRO A 331 11.90 15.77 3.30
N ALA A 332 13.17 15.92 2.93
CA ALA A 332 14.27 15.97 3.89
C ALA A 332 14.09 17.17 4.85
N THR A 333 14.34 16.97 6.15
CA THR A 333 14.11 17.99 7.19
C THR A 333 14.91 19.26 6.92
N GLY A 334 14.22 20.33 6.52
CA GLY A 334 14.81 21.63 6.15
C GLY A 334 14.55 22.04 4.70
N ALA A 335 14.17 21.11 3.82
CA ALA A 335 13.59 21.46 2.53
C ALA A 335 12.23 22.14 2.76
N LYS A 336 12.03 23.31 2.15
CA LYS A 336 10.70 23.90 2.01
C LYS A 336 9.95 23.16 0.90
N ALA A 337 8.66 22.94 1.07
CA ALA A 337 7.78 22.84 -0.08
C ALA A 337 7.63 24.25 -0.69
N GLU A 338 7.75 24.33 -2.01
CA GLU A 338 7.47 25.54 -2.81
C GLU A 338 6.07 25.46 -3.43
#